data_AF-A0A0D0BNT6-F1
#
_entry.id   AF-A0A0D0BNT6-F1
#
_cell.length_a   1.000
_cell.length_b   1.000
_cell.length_c   1.000
_cell.angle_alpha   90.00
_cell.angle_beta   90.00
_cell.angle_gamma   90.00
#
_symmetry.space_group_name_H-M   'P 1'
#
loop_
_entity.id
_entity.type
_entity.pdbx_description
1 polymer ?
#
loop_
_entity_poly.entity_id
_entity_poly.type
_entity_poly.pdbx_seq_one_letter_code
_entity_poly.pdbx_strand_id
1 'polypeptide(L)'
;MSPPKSHDSHQVWYTKGFIEGLRRSRQGVQALSKQSQDLARVLYELEEEKMLRRESQSLLEDTTSMLQEMQQLIVRPKTNKSSSMPVSSAPTTGSQLSMAPDDYIKDVENLVPGYYTSSTTDNSPDPIIERALCSLFQTAQSGPSSKEFTLVKALCREAHGVPPKKRTYGQKYVLKKWRNPETASWKCVEGSEPLTNPQAMDPPEVWYAYFKIYTNAWPRGVQALPNSCEPIYELVVGSRIFARLRPALGELRSEFASAAIALFTVTGKYRKFITEGHIPLAAEKMYRTFDTRTHEGSLTVDDVAIHYASCGISVEEAETCVEPWARCYEQDARRRGSSSSKSRLAV
;
A
#
# COMPACT_ATOMS: atom_id res chain seq x y z
N MET A 1 -27.42 -12.75 25.10
CA MET A 1 -26.90 -12.60 23.72
C MET A 1 -25.48 -13.16 23.75
N SER A 2 -25.27 -14.31 23.12
CA SER A 2 -23.93 -14.90 23.03
C SER A 2 -23.17 -14.18 21.90
N PRO A 3 -21.89 -13.83 22.08
CA PRO A 3 -21.13 -13.18 21.02
C PRO A 3 -20.98 -14.14 19.82
N PRO A 4 -21.01 -13.63 18.58
CA PRO A 4 -20.84 -14.45 17.39
C PRO A 4 -19.46 -15.10 17.41
N LYS A 5 -19.41 -16.41 17.10
CA LYS A 5 -18.18 -17.20 17.12
C LYS A 5 -17.26 -16.72 16.00
N SER A 6 -16.23 -15.95 16.34
CA SER A 6 -15.24 -15.38 15.41
C SER A 6 -14.25 -16.41 14.82
N HIS A 7 -14.59 -17.70 14.83
CA HIS A 7 -13.67 -18.77 14.45
C HIS A 7 -13.53 -18.96 12.92
N ASP A 8 -14.48 -18.49 12.11
CA ASP A 8 -14.49 -18.78 10.67
C ASP A 8 -13.56 -17.88 9.83
N SER A 9 -13.29 -16.65 10.28
CA SER A 9 -12.43 -15.72 9.53
C SER A 9 -11.01 -16.25 9.34
N HIS A 10 -10.41 -16.81 10.39
CA HIS A 10 -9.06 -17.36 10.33
C HIS A 10 -8.93 -18.54 9.37
N GLN A 11 -9.97 -19.36 9.25
CA GLN A 11 -9.98 -20.52 8.37
C GLN A 11 -10.09 -20.11 6.90
N VAL A 12 -10.91 -19.10 6.58
CA VAL A 12 -11.00 -18.52 5.23
C VAL A 12 -9.67 -17.94 4.76
N TRP A 13 -8.96 -17.18 5.62
CA TRP A 13 -7.65 -16.62 5.28
C TRP A 13 -6.57 -17.70 5.13
N TYR A 14 -6.62 -18.75 5.95
CA TYR A 14 -5.71 -19.90 5.81
C TYR A 14 -5.92 -20.61 4.48
N THR A 15 -7.17 -20.89 4.11
CA THR A 15 -7.50 -21.54 2.83
C THR A 15 -7.11 -20.67 1.63
N LYS A 16 -7.36 -19.35 1.67
CA LYS A 16 -6.91 -18.42 0.61
C LYS A 16 -5.38 -18.41 0.48
N GLY A 17 -4.64 -18.41 1.59
CA GLY A 17 -3.18 -18.49 1.59
C GLY A 17 -2.64 -19.82 1.05
N PHE A 18 -3.30 -20.93 1.37
CA PHE A 18 -2.94 -22.26 0.87
C PHE A 18 -3.17 -22.39 -0.64
N ILE A 19 -4.32 -21.92 -1.14
CA ILE A 19 -4.66 -21.87 -2.56
C ILE A 19 -3.62 -21.04 -3.33
N GLU A 20 -3.25 -19.87 -2.81
CA GLU A 20 -2.23 -19.02 -3.39
C GLU A 20 -0.83 -19.67 -3.38
N GLY A 21 -0.52 -20.46 -2.35
CA GLY A 21 0.70 -21.28 -2.28
C GLY A 21 0.77 -22.34 -3.37
N LEU A 22 -0.35 -23.04 -3.62
CA LEU A 22 -0.46 -24.02 -4.71
C LEU A 22 -0.29 -23.36 -6.08
N ARG A 23 -0.87 -22.17 -6.28
CA ARG A 23 -0.72 -21.38 -7.52
C ARG A 23 0.74 -21.03 -7.80
N ARG A 24 1.50 -20.62 -6.78
CA ARG A 24 2.93 -20.30 -6.90
C ARG A 24 3.81 -21.52 -7.15
N SER A 25 3.50 -22.64 -6.48
CA SER A 25 4.21 -23.90 -6.71
C SER A 25 4.08 -24.36 -8.17
N ARG A 26 2.91 -24.14 -8.79
CA ARG A 26 2.66 -24.43 -10.22
C ARG A 26 3.51 -23.60 -11.18
N GLN A 27 3.79 -22.34 -10.86
CA GLN A 27 4.63 -21.47 -11.69
C GLN A 27 6.11 -21.90 -11.70
N GLY A 28 6.55 -22.69 -10.72
CA GLY A 28 7.92 -23.19 -10.61
C GLY A 28 8.20 -24.51 -11.33
N VAL A 29 7.19 -25.22 -11.84
CA VAL A 29 7.34 -26.58 -12.38
C VAL A 29 7.05 -26.62 -13.89
N GLN A 30 7.99 -26.12 -14.68
CA GLN A 30 7.94 -26.20 -16.15
C GLN A 30 8.28 -27.59 -16.72
N ALA A 31 8.58 -28.58 -15.89
CA ALA A 31 9.06 -29.91 -16.31
C ALA A 31 8.04 -31.06 -16.22
N LEU A 32 6.79 -30.80 -15.82
CA LEU A 32 5.75 -31.85 -15.73
C LEU A 32 5.03 -32.07 -17.06
N SER A 33 4.60 -33.31 -17.30
CA SER A 33 3.82 -33.67 -18.49
C SER A 33 2.50 -32.88 -18.54
N LYS A 34 2.02 -32.59 -19.74
CA LYS A 34 0.78 -31.82 -20.00
C LYS A 34 -0.42 -32.36 -19.21
N GLN A 35 -0.52 -33.68 -19.06
CA GLN A 35 -1.59 -34.35 -18.31
C GLN A 35 -1.55 -34.03 -16.80
N SER A 36 -0.36 -33.94 -16.20
CA SER A 36 -0.22 -33.55 -14.79
C SER A 36 -0.55 -32.07 -14.56
N GLN A 37 -0.28 -31.20 -15.54
CA GLN A 37 -0.64 -29.79 -15.47
C GLN A 37 -2.16 -29.57 -15.58
N ASP A 38 -2.84 -30.35 -16.42
CA ASP A 38 -4.30 -30.30 -16.57
C ASP A 38 -5.02 -30.83 -15.32
N LEU A 39 -4.55 -31.94 -14.74
CA LEU A 39 -5.12 -32.45 -13.49
C LEU A 39 -4.95 -31.46 -12.33
N ALA A 40 -3.77 -30.85 -12.21
CA ALA A 40 -3.51 -29.81 -11.20
C ALA A 40 -4.40 -28.57 -11.40
N ARG A 41 -4.73 -28.22 -12.65
CA ARG A 41 -5.68 -27.14 -12.96
C ARG A 41 -7.08 -27.47 -12.44
N VAL A 42 -7.60 -28.66 -12.77
CA VAL A 42 -8.95 -29.08 -12.38
C VAL A 42 -9.09 -29.18 -10.87
N LEU A 43 -8.07 -29.69 -10.16
CA LEU A 43 -8.09 -29.76 -8.70
C LEU A 43 -8.10 -28.37 -8.05
N TYR A 44 -7.40 -27.40 -8.64
CA TYR A 44 -7.42 -26.02 -8.17
C TYR A 44 -8.80 -25.38 -8.35
N GLU A 45 -9.35 -25.44 -9.56
CA GLU A 45 -10.69 -24.92 -9.88
C GLU A 45 -11.75 -25.54 -8.95
N LEU A 46 -11.65 -26.85 -8.69
CA LEU A 46 -12.55 -27.54 -7.77
C LEU A 46 -12.44 -27.04 -6.32
N GLU A 47 -11.24 -26.76 -5.82
CA GLU A 47 -11.07 -26.27 -4.45
C GLU A 47 -11.47 -24.80 -4.29
N GLU A 48 -11.27 -24.00 -5.33
CA GLU A 48 -11.79 -22.62 -5.41
C GLU A 48 -13.32 -22.61 -5.41
N GLU A 49 -13.98 -23.43 -6.23
CA GLU A 49 -15.43 -23.61 -6.22
C GLU A 49 -15.97 -24.01 -4.84
N LYS A 50 -15.30 -24.97 -4.16
CA LYS A 50 -15.69 -25.38 -2.80
C LYS A 50 -15.57 -24.23 -1.80
N MET A 51 -14.59 -23.36 -1.95
CA MET A 51 -14.40 -22.20 -1.09
C MET A 51 -15.51 -21.16 -1.32
N LEU A 52 -15.81 -20.85 -2.58
CA LEU A 52 -16.91 -19.94 -2.95
C LEU A 52 -18.28 -20.46 -2.47
N ARG A 53 -18.50 -21.77 -2.53
CA ARG A 53 -19.72 -22.39 -1.96
C ARG A 53 -19.81 -22.24 -0.45
N ARG A 54 -18.70 -22.41 0.29
CA ARG A 54 -18.68 -22.20 1.75
C ARG A 54 -18.95 -20.74 2.11
N GLU A 55 -18.37 -19.78 1.39
CA GLU A 55 -18.62 -18.35 1.59
C GLU A 55 -20.08 -17.99 1.30
N SER A 56 -20.65 -18.52 0.21
CA SER A 56 -22.06 -18.34 -0.13
C SER A 56 -23.00 -18.95 0.92
N GLN A 57 -22.64 -20.13 1.45
CA GLN A 57 -23.41 -20.78 2.51
C GLN A 57 -23.38 -19.97 3.82
N SER A 58 -22.22 -19.45 4.21
CA SER A 58 -22.09 -18.56 5.37
C SER A 58 -22.95 -17.31 5.23
N LEU A 59 -22.97 -16.67 4.06
CA LEU A 59 -23.85 -15.52 3.77
C LEU A 59 -25.34 -15.88 3.89
N LEU A 60 -25.71 -17.09 3.45
CA LEU A 60 -27.09 -17.57 3.55
C LEU A 60 -27.50 -17.82 5.01
N GLU A 61 -26.59 -18.32 5.84
CA GLU A 61 -26.82 -18.51 7.27
C GLU A 61 -26.95 -17.17 8.01
N ASP A 62 -26.09 -16.19 7.71
CA ASP A 62 -26.16 -14.84 8.29
C ASP A 62 -27.47 -14.13 7.93
N THR A 63 -27.87 -14.20 6.66
CA THR A 63 -29.14 -13.61 6.19
C THR A 63 -30.35 -14.31 6.82
N THR A 64 -30.31 -15.63 6.98
CA THR A 64 -31.37 -16.39 7.67
C THR A 64 -31.46 -16.01 9.15
N SER A 65 -30.32 -15.85 9.83
CA SER A 65 -30.25 -15.41 11.23
C SER A 65 -30.85 -14.01 11.41
N MET A 66 -30.48 -13.07 10.53
CA MET A 66 -31.03 -11.71 10.54
C MET A 66 -32.55 -11.70 10.33
N LEU A 67 -33.08 -12.52 9.42
CA LEU A 67 -34.52 -12.66 9.21
C LEU A 67 -35.23 -13.23 10.45
N GLN A 68 -34.62 -14.20 11.15
CA GLN A 68 -35.16 -14.71 12.41
C GLN A 68 -35.20 -13.64 13.50
N GLU A 69 -34.15 -12.82 13.64
CA GLU A 69 -34.15 -11.69 14.57
C GLU A 69 -35.26 -10.68 14.26
N MET A 70 -35.43 -10.33 12.97
CA MET A 70 -36.53 -9.46 12.53
C MET A 70 -37.90 -10.07 12.87
N GLN A 71 -38.09 -11.37 12.67
CA GLN A 71 -39.34 -12.04 13.01
C GLN A 71 -39.62 -12.03 14.52
N GLN A 72 -38.59 -12.17 15.36
CA GLN A 72 -38.74 -12.07 16.82
C GLN A 72 -39.11 -10.66 17.28
N LEU A 73 -38.65 -9.62 16.58
CA LEU A 73 -39.03 -8.23 16.87
C LEU A 73 -40.50 -7.95 16.56
N ILE A 74 -41.06 -8.59 15.53
CA ILE A 74 -42.47 -8.43 15.14
C ILE A 74 -43.41 -9.13 16.15
N VAL A 75 -42.97 -10.24 16.76
CA VAL A 75 -43.82 -11.07 17.63
C VAL A 75 -43.81 -10.63 19.09
N ARG A 76 -42.93 -9.72 19.54
CA ARG A 76 -42.88 -9.28 20.94
C ARG A 76 -44.14 -8.48 21.33
N PRO A 77 -45.00 -9.00 22.24
CA PRO A 77 -46.14 -8.24 22.75
C PRO A 77 -45.61 -7.07 23.59
N LYS A 78 -46.17 -5.88 23.40
CA LYS A 78 -45.87 -4.68 24.19
C LYS A 78 -46.29 -4.90 25.65
N THR A 79 -45.41 -5.45 26.47
CA THR A 79 -45.58 -5.44 27.93
C THR A 79 -44.89 -4.20 28.47
N ASN A 80 -45.71 -3.18 28.78
CA ASN A 80 -45.30 -2.04 29.59
C ASN A 80 -44.89 -2.56 30.97
N LYS A 81 -43.59 -2.47 31.31
CA LYS A 81 -43.18 -2.48 32.71
C LYS A 81 -41.89 -1.69 32.92
N SER A 82 -42.05 -0.69 33.75
CA SER A 82 -41.09 0.20 34.38
C SER A 82 -40.09 -0.54 35.31
N SER A 83 -38.90 0.06 35.41
CA SER A 83 -38.04 0.16 36.59
C SER A 83 -36.73 -0.67 36.68
N SER A 84 -35.70 0.08 37.07
CA SER A 84 -34.50 -0.21 37.90
C SER A 84 -33.24 -0.87 37.31
N MET A 85 -32.12 -0.18 37.55
CA MET A 85 -30.71 -0.58 37.39
C MET A 85 -30.27 -1.64 38.42
N PRO A 86 -29.11 -2.33 38.28
CA PRO A 86 -27.82 -1.76 38.77
C PRO A 86 -26.50 -2.20 38.06
N VAL A 87 -25.49 -1.33 38.21
CA VAL A 87 -24.06 -1.53 38.59
C VAL A 87 -23.11 -2.43 37.76
N SER A 88 -22.25 -1.73 37.01
CA SER A 88 -20.76 -1.72 36.97
C SER A 88 -19.93 -2.99 37.21
N SER A 89 -19.09 -3.31 36.22
CA SER A 89 -17.80 -3.99 36.39
C SER A 89 -16.84 -3.54 35.27
N ALA A 90 -15.66 -3.04 35.64
CA ALA A 90 -14.62 -2.54 34.72
C ALA A 90 -13.83 -3.69 34.07
N PRO A 91 -13.21 -3.43 32.88
CA PRO A 91 -11.85 -3.92 32.69
C PRO A 91 -10.89 -2.94 32.00
N THR A 92 -9.63 -3.18 32.34
CA THR A 92 -8.32 -2.66 31.92
C THR A 92 -8.20 -2.24 30.45
N THR A 93 -7.67 -1.02 30.25
CA THR A 93 -7.53 -0.32 28.97
C THR A 93 -6.27 -0.70 28.19
N GLY A 94 -6.45 -1.46 27.12
CA GLY A 94 -5.77 -1.26 25.85
C GLY A 94 -6.76 -0.63 24.88
N SER A 95 -7.04 0.68 25.04
CA SER A 95 -8.11 1.37 24.31
C SER A 95 -7.69 1.61 22.85
N GLN A 96 -8.01 0.67 21.96
CA GLN A 96 -8.26 1.05 20.58
C GLN A 96 -9.60 1.81 20.57
N LEU A 97 -9.51 3.14 20.51
CA LEU A 97 -10.65 4.02 20.31
C LEU A 97 -11.32 3.68 18.97
N SER A 98 -12.27 2.77 19.01
CA SER A 98 -13.24 2.55 17.95
C SER A 98 -14.30 3.65 18.06
N MET A 99 -14.01 4.84 17.53
CA MET A 99 -15.05 5.85 17.36
C MET A 99 -16.06 5.36 16.33
N ALA A 100 -17.35 5.51 16.63
CA ALA A 100 -18.39 5.27 15.65
C ALA A 100 -18.16 6.21 14.44
N PRO A 101 -18.34 5.72 13.20
CA PRO A 101 -18.08 6.51 12.00
C PRO A 101 -18.80 7.88 11.98
N ASP A 102 -20.00 7.94 12.52
CA ASP A 102 -20.82 9.16 12.53
C ASP A 102 -20.29 10.23 13.49
N ASP A 103 -19.69 9.84 14.62
CA ASP A 103 -19.13 10.78 15.59
C ASP A 103 -17.82 11.37 15.07
N TYR A 104 -17.01 10.56 14.36
CA TYR A 104 -15.79 11.04 13.69
C TYR A 104 -16.09 12.13 12.66
N ILE A 105 -17.09 11.93 11.80
CA ILE A 105 -17.43 12.90 10.75
C ILE A 105 -17.89 14.23 11.39
N LYS A 106 -18.71 14.17 12.44
CA LYS A 106 -19.16 15.36 13.16
C LYS A 106 -18.00 16.11 13.80
N ASP A 107 -17.09 15.40 14.44
CA ASP A 107 -15.92 16.01 15.07
C ASP A 107 -15.03 16.70 14.04
N VAL A 108 -14.81 16.09 12.87
CA VAL A 108 -14.08 16.70 11.77
C VAL A 108 -14.79 17.95 11.26
N GLU A 109 -16.10 17.91 11.04
CA GLU A 109 -16.85 19.05 10.52
C GLU A 109 -16.93 20.21 11.52
N ASN A 110 -16.99 19.90 12.83
CA ASN A 110 -16.94 20.90 13.89
C ASN A 110 -15.57 21.59 13.97
N LEU A 111 -14.48 20.85 13.76
CA LEU A 111 -13.12 21.37 13.83
C LEU A 111 -12.67 22.05 12.53
N VAL A 112 -13.11 21.53 11.38
CA VAL A 112 -12.74 21.98 10.04
C VAL A 112 -14.01 22.07 9.19
N PRO A 113 -14.81 23.14 9.36
CA PRO A 113 -16.02 23.34 8.57
C PRO A 113 -15.71 23.32 7.08
N GLY A 114 -16.48 22.55 6.31
CA GLY A 114 -16.31 22.43 4.86
C GLY A 114 -15.29 21.41 4.39
N TYR A 115 -14.71 20.60 5.30
CA TYR A 115 -13.70 19.61 4.93
C TYR A 115 -14.20 18.61 3.87
N TYR A 116 -15.45 18.16 4.00
CA TYR A 116 -16.08 17.19 3.09
C TYR A 116 -16.88 17.82 1.94
N THR A 117 -17.29 19.08 2.07
CA THR A 117 -18.22 19.72 1.12
C THR A 117 -17.52 20.67 0.14
N SER A 118 -16.27 21.05 0.40
CA SER A 118 -15.49 21.89 -0.49
C SER A 118 -15.35 21.26 -1.89
N SER A 119 -15.72 22.05 -2.90
CA SER A 119 -15.82 21.59 -4.28
C SER A 119 -14.52 20.91 -4.74
N THR A 120 -14.67 19.76 -5.40
CA THR A 120 -13.54 19.01 -5.96
C THR A 120 -12.95 19.68 -7.20
N THR A 121 -13.75 20.50 -7.89
CA THR A 121 -13.40 21.14 -9.18
C THR A 121 -12.68 22.46 -9.02
N ASP A 122 -12.91 23.17 -7.90
CA ASP A 122 -12.27 24.45 -7.66
C ASP A 122 -11.01 24.25 -6.82
N ASN A 123 -9.85 24.52 -7.41
CA ASN A 123 -8.58 24.53 -6.68
C ASN A 123 -8.35 25.89 -5.99
N SER A 124 -9.35 26.77 -5.96
CA SER A 124 -9.30 28.01 -5.21
C SER A 124 -8.99 27.74 -3.73
N PRO A 125 -8.03 28.46 -3.13
CA PRO A 125 -7.76 28.34 -1.70
C PRO A 125 -8.99 28.71 -0.89
N ASP A 126 -9.39 27.85 0.04
CA ASP A 126 -10.44 28.14 1.01
C ASP A 126 -9.78 28.59 2.34
N PRO A 127 -9.77 29.90 2.63
CA PRO A 127 -9.04 30.42 3.79
C PRO A 127 -9.61 29.94 5.13
N ILE A 128 -10.88 29.50 5.18
CA ILE A 128 -11.51 28.97 6.39
C ILE A 128 -10.94 27.59 6.68
N ILE A 129 -10.92 26.72 5.66
CA ILE A 129 -10.35 25.37 5.76
C ILE A 129 -8.85 25.43 6.04
N GLU A 130 -8.10 26.29 5.34
CA GLU A 130 -6.66 26.44 5.58
C GLU A 130 -6.36 26.83 7.02
N ARG A 131 -7.07 27.83 7.56
CA ARG A 131 -6.86 28.32 8.93
C ARG A 131 -7.19 27.25 9.97
N ALA A 132 -8.32 26.57 9.80
CA ALA A 132 -8.75 25.50 10.71
C ALA A 132 -7.75 24.33 10.72
N LEU A 133 -7.31 23.89 9.54
CA LEU A 133 -6.29 22.83 9.42
C LEU A 133 -4.93 23.26 9.96
N CYS A 134 -4.48 24.50 9.72
CA CYS A 134 -3.25 25.01 10.30
C CYS A 134 -3.30 25.02 11.83
N SER A 135 -4.42 25.44 12.43
CA SER A 135 -4.61 25.40 13.89
C SER A 135 -4.59 23.96 14.41
N LEU A 136 -5.30 23.04 13.75
CA LEU A 136 -5.29 21.63 14.09
C LEU A 136 -3.88 21.03 14.02
N PHE A 137 -3.09 21.40 13.00
CA PHE A 137 -1.72 20.92 12.83
C PHE A 137 -0.80 21.43 13.93
N GLN A 138 -0.91 22.70 14.32
CA GLN A 138 -0.13 23.27 15.42
C GLN A 138 -0.41 22.53 16.74
N THR A 139 -1.68 22.26 17.04
CA THR A 139 -2.04 21.50 18.24
C THR A 139 -1.52 20.06 18.17
N ALA A 140 -1.69 19.39 17.03
CA ALA A 140 -1.20 18.03 16.80
C ALA A 140 0.34 17.91 16.87
N GLN A 141 1.07 18.99 16.61
CA GLN A 141 2.53 19.04 16.76
C GLN A 141 3.00 19.06 18.23
N SER A 142 2.11 19.34 19.19
CA SER A 142 2.46 19.38 20.62
C SER A 142 2.83 17.99 21.19
N GLY A 143 2.47 16.91 20.49
CA GLY A 143 2.93 15.57 20.83
C GLY A 143 2.10 14.45 20.20
N PRO A 144 2.70 13.24 20.05
CA PRO A 144 2.06 12.09 19.39
C PRO A 144 0.88 11.51 20.20
N SER A 145 0.77 11.83 21.48
CA SER A 145 -0.32 11.38 22.36
C SER A 145 -1.57 12.28 22.28
N SER A 146 -1.54 13.37 21.51
CA SER A 146 -2.70 14.27 21.39
C SER A 146 -3.83 13.64 20.57
N LYS A 147 -5.08 14.00 20.90
CA LYS A 147 -6.26 13.56 20.14
C LYS A 147 -6.21 14.12 18.71
N GLU A 148 -5.72 15.35 18.58
CA GLU A 148 -5.52 16.07 17.34
C GLU A 148 -4.52 15.36 16.43
N PHE A 149 -3.41 14.83 16.98
CA PHE A 149 -2.47 14.03 16.19
C PHE A 149 -3.12 12.76 15.62
N THR A 150 -3.94 12.08 16.44
CA THR A 150 -4.70 10.90 15.99
C THR A 150 -5.70 11.28 14.90
N LEU A 151 -6.38 12.42 15.06
CA LEU A 151 -7.32 12.96 14.07
C LEU A 151 -6.63 13.28 12.75
N VAL A 152 -5.50 13.99 12.78
CA VAL A 152 -4.78 14.33 11.54
C VAL A 152 -4.25 13.08 10.82
N LYS A 153 -3.81 12.05 11.56
CA LYS A 153 -3.48 10.75 10.95
C LYS A 153 -4.69 10.10 10.27
N ALA A 154 -5.87 10.17 10.91
CA ALA A 154 -7.10 9.66 10.33
C ALA A 154 -7.47 10.43 9.04
N LEU A 155 -7.41 11.77 9.06
CA LEU A 155 -7.64 12.63 7.90
C LEU A 155 -6.66 12.32 6.75
N CYS A 156 -5.37 12.14 7.05
CA CYS A 156 -4.37 11.74 6.06
C CYS A 156 -4.70 10.39 5.42
N ARG A 157 -5.01 9.38 6.25
CA ARG A 157 -5.36 8.04 5.78
C ARG A 157 -6.60 8.06 4.89
N GLU A 158 -7.63 8.79 5.32
CA GLU A 158 -8.86 9.00 4.57
C GLU A 158 -8.57 9.67 3.21
N ALA A 159 -7.84 10.79 3.21
CA ALA A 159 -7.46 11.52 2.00
C ALA A 159 -6.63 10.66 1.02
N HIS A 160 -5.77 9.77 1.53
CA HIS A 160 -5.04 8.80 0.70
C HIS A 160 -5.96 7.75 0.07
N GLY A 161 -7.04 7.35 0.75
CA GLY A 161 -8.04 6.42 0.24
C GLY A 161 -8.93 7.00 -0.86
N VAL A 162 -9.07 8.33 -0.94
CA VAL A 162 -9.87 8.99 -1.98
C VAL A 162 -9.06 9.14 -3.28
N PRO A 163 -9.61 8.73 -4.45
CA PRO A 163 -8.97 8.94 -5.74
C PRO A 163 -8.62 10.41 -5.99
N PRO A 164 -7.45 10.76 -6.56
CA PRO A 164 -6.99 12.14 -6.66
C PRO A 164 -7.99 13.12 -7.30
N LYS A 165 -8.75 12.68 -8.31
CA LYS A 165 -9.78 13.48 -9.00
C LYS A 165 -11.02 13.78 -8.15
N LYS A 166 -11.24 13.02 -7.07
CA LYS A 166 -12.40 13.13 -6.18
C LYS A 166 -12.05 13.75 -4.82
N ARG A 167 -10.78 14.14 -4.60
CA ARG A 167 -10.37 14.74 -3.32
C ARG A 167 -10.94 16.13 -3.16
N THR A 168 -11.50 16.41 -1.99
CA THR A 168 -11.92 17.77 -1.61
C THR A 168 -10.70 18.68 -1.44
N TYR A 169 -10.93 19.99 -1.36
CA TYR A 169 -9.86 20.94 -1.09
C TYR A 169 -9.17 20.63 0.25
N GLY A 170 -9.94 20.36 1.31
CA GLY A 170 -9.40 20.00 2.63
C GLY A 170 -8.50 18.76 2.59
N GLN A 171 -8.93 17.69 1.91
CA GLN A 171 -8.13 16.47 1.73
C GLN A 171 -6.83 16.74 0.97
N LYS A 172 -6.86 17.55 -0.10
CA LYS A 172 -5.66 17.99 -0.82
C LYS A 172 -4.73 18.80 0.09
N TYR A 173 -5.28 19.70 0.90
CA TYR A 173 -4.52 20.57 1.79
C TYR A 173 -3.82 19.77 2.90
N VAL A 174 -4.52 18.83 3.55
CA VAL A 174 -3.93 17.93 4.57
C VAL A 174 -2.73 17.20 4.01
N LEU A 175 -2.87 16.54 2.85
CA LEU A 175 -1.77 15.80 2.23
C LEU A 175 -0.60 16.70 1.82
N LYS A 176 -0.88 17.95 1.45
CA LYS A 176 0.14 18.93 1.03
C LYS A 176 0.91 19.51 2.23
N LYS A 177 0.20 19.85 3.31
CA LYS A 177 0.72 20.71 4.38
C LYS A 177 1.03 19.99 5.69
N TRP A 178 0.37 18.87 5.99
CA TRP A 178 0.68 18.13 7.20
C TRP A 178 2.10 17.57 7.16
N ARG A 179 2.79 17.60 8.31
CA ARG A 179 4.11 17.01 8.52
C ARG A 179 4.04 16.20 9.81
N ASN A 180 4.42 14.92 9.75
CA ASN A 180 4.37 14.07 10.94
C ASN A 180 5.47 14.49 11.93
N PRO A 181 5.16 14.99 13.15
CA PRO A 181 6.16 15.30 14.18
C PRO A 181 7.06 14.11 14.54
N GLU A 182 6.59 12.85 14.43
CA GLU A 182 7.45 11.66 14.64
C GLU A 182 8.57 11.55 13.59
N THR A 183 8.38 12.19 12.44
CA THR A 183 9.41 12.35 11.40
C THR A 183 10.23 13.63 11.54
N ALA A 184 9.92 14.50 12.50
CA ALA A 184 10.67 15.72 12.81
C ALA A 184 11.65 15.54 13.98
N SER A 185 11.52 14.49 14.81
CA SER A 185 12.48 14.18 15.89
C SER A 185 13.85 13.70 15.38
N TRP A 186 14.01 13.56 14.07
CA TRP A 186 15.27 13.20 13.43
C TRP A 186 16.09 14.46 13.30
N LYS A 187 16.87 14.76 14.35
CA LYS A 187 17.91 15.79 14.45
C LYS A 187 18.02 16.63 13.18
N CYS A 188 17.08 17.55 13.00
CA CYS A 188 17.21 18.57 11.98
C CYS A 188 18.50 19.29 12.36
N VAL A 189 19.53 19.20 11.52
CA VAL A 189 20.77 19.94 11.72
C VAL A 189 20.33 21.39 11.93
N GLU A 190 20.59 21.94 13.13
CA GLU A 190 20.13 23.27 13.53
C GLU A 190 20.47 24.27 12.42
N GLY A 191 19.43 24.86 11.80
CA GLY A 191 19.59 25.84 10.72
C GLY A 191 19.27 25.38 9.29
N SER A 192 18.94 24.10 9.06
CA SER A 192 18.43 23.66 7.75
C SER A 192 16.90 23.76 7.69
N GLU A 193 16.38 24.54 6.73
CA GLU A 193 14.94 24.54 6.45
C GLU A 193 14.49 23.11 6.09
N PRO A 194 13.35 22.63 6.62
CA PRO A 194 12.87 21.30 6.32
C PRO A 194 12.62 21.15 4.81
N LEU A 195 13.31 20.20 4.18
CA LEU A 195 13.18 19.96 2.76
C LEU A 195 11.72 19.58 2.42
N THR A 196 11.19 20.18 1.35
CA THR A 196 9.89 19.77 0.82
C THR A 196 9.98 18.35 0.27
N ASN A 197 8.93 17.54 0.49
CA ASN A 197 8.88 16.17 -0.03
C ASN A 197 8.99 16.20 -1.58
N PRO A 198 9.95 15.47 -2.17
CA PRO A 198 10.14 15.43 -3.61
C PRO A 198 8.88 14.95 -4.35
N GLN A 199 8.61 15.54 -5.51
CA GLN A 199 7.59 15.10 -6.44
C GLN A 199 8.05 13.85 -7.20
N ALA A 200 7.08 13.08 -7.71
CA ALA A 200 7.37 11.85 -8.47
C ALA A 200 8.28 12.07 -9.70
N MET A 201 8.17 13.26 -10.31
CA MET A 201 8.94 13.64 -11.50
C MET A 201 10.22 14.43 -11.18
N ASP A 202 10.48 14.73 -9.91
CA ASP A 202 11.73 15.40 -9.51
C ASP A 202 12.93 14.49 -9.80
N PRO A 203 14.07 15.06 -10.21
CA PRO A 203 15.23 14.30 -10.64
C PRO A 203 15.90 13.58 -9.45
N PRO A 204 16.72 12.54 -9.70
CA PRO A 204 17.32 11.73 -8.64
C PRO A 204 18.12 12.52 -7.59
N GLU A 205 18.72 13.66 -7.96
CA GLU A 205 19.48 14.55 -7.09
C GLU A 205 18.62 15.12 -5.96
N VAL A 206 17.38 15.52 -6.27
CA VAL A 206 16.42 16.04 -5.28
C VAL A 206 16.01 14.94 -4.31
N TRP A 207 15.78 13.72 -4.82
CA TRP A 207 15.49 12.55 -4.01
C TRP A 207 16.68 12.13 -3.14
N TYR A 208 17.90 12.21 -3.67
CA TYR A 208 19.13 11.90 -2.93
C TYR A 208 19.33 12.86 -1.75
N ALA A 209 19.22 14.17 -2.00
CA ALA A 209 19.29 15.18 -0.95
C ALA A 209 18.23 14.96 0.14
N TYR A 210 17.00 14.63 -0.26
CA TYR A 210 15.93 14.29 0.66
C TYR A 210 16.25 13.02 1.47
N PHE A 211 16.70 11.95 0.83
CA PHE A 211 17.02 10.69 1.51
C PHE A 211 18.23 10.78 2.44
N LYS A 212 19.20 11.67 2.17
CA LYS A 212 20.29 11.95 3.12
C LYS A 212 19.78 12.43 4.48
N ILE A 213 18.69 13.21 4.49
CA ILE A 213 18.10 13.77 5.69
C ILE A 213 17.09 12.79 6.31
N TYR A 214 16.25 12.16 5.47
CA TYR A 214 15.13 11.32 5.91
C TYR A 214 15.39 9.83 5.64
N THR A 215 16.23 9.20 6.47
CA THR A 215 16.66 7.80 6.29
C THR A 215 15.51 6.78 6.33
N ASN A 216 14.46 7.03 7.10
CA ASN A 216 13.29 6.14 7.16
C ASN A 216 12.40 6.20 5.91
N ALA A 217 12.57 7.23 5.08
CA ALA A 217 11.82 7.37 3.84
C ALA A 217 12.43 6.58 2.68
N TRP A 218 13.54 5.86 2.92
CA TRP A 218 14.24 5.14 1.85
C TRP A 218 13.35 4.08 1.22
N PRO A 219 13.23 4.08 -0.11
CA PRO A 219 12.54 3.03 -0.81
C PRO A 219 13.37 1.75 -0.70
N ARG A 220 12.69 0.62 -0.80
CA ARG A 220 13.34 -0.68 -0.80
C ARG A 220 14.40 -0.77 -1.90
N GLY A 221 15.51 -1.44 -1.60
CA GLY A 221 16.67 -1.55 -2.47
C GLY A 221 17.64 -0.36 -2.44
N VAL A 222 17.31 0.75 -1.76
CA VAL A 222 18.29 1.80 -1.44
C VAL A 222 18.99 1.44 -0.13
N GLN A 223 20.31 1.34 -0.19
CA GLN A 223 21.16 1.03 0.96
C GLN A 223 22.08 2.20 1.29
N ALA A 224 22.61 2.20 2.51
CA ALA A 224 23.59 3.17 2.97
C ALA A 224 24.98 2.82 2.45
N LEU A 225 25.83 3.82 2.24
CA LEU A 225 27.25 3.62 2.06
C LEU A 225 27.85 2.94 3.31
N PRO A 226 28.86 2.06 3.16
CA PRO A 226 29.54 1.46 4.31
C PRO A 226 30.07 2.54 5.25
N ASN A 227 29.79 2.41 6.55
CA ASN A 227 30.18 3.36 7.59
C ASN A 227 29.58 4.77 7.49
N SER A 228 28.53 4.95 6.69
CA SER A 228 27.81 6.21 6.54
C SER A 228 26.31 6.00 6.69
N CYS A 229 25.57 7.05 7.04
CA CYS A 229 24.10 7.08 6.99
C CYS A 229 23.59 7.65 5.65
N GLU A 230 24.48 7.92 4.69
CA GLU A 230 24.11 8.43 3.38
C GLU A 230 23.69 7.30 2.44
N PRO A 231 22.62 7.48 1.64
CA PRO A 231 22.22 6.50 0.65
C PRO A 231 23.27 6.40 -0.46
N ILE A 232 23.36 5.27 -1.14
CA ILE A 232 24.19 5.13 -2.35
C ILE A 232 23.44 5.79 -3.52
N TYR A 233 24.08 6.75 -4.21
CA TYR A 233 23.44 7.57 -5.24
C TYR A 233 22.87 6.76 -6.40
N GLU A 234 23.64 5.79 -6.91
CA GLU A 234 23.28 4.92 -8.03
C GLU A 234 22.02 4.09 -7.71
N LEU A 235 21.85 3.67 -6.45
CA LEU A 235 20.66 2.94 -6.01
C LEU A 235 19.44 3.86 -5.95
N VAL A 236 19.63 5.14 -5.62
CA VAL A 236 18.56 6.15 -5.70
C VAL A 236 18.13 6.35 -7.16
N VAL A 237 19.09 6.50 -8.08
CA VAL A 237 18.83 6.61 -9.53
C VAL A 237 18.04 5.38 -10.02
N GLY A 238 18.52 4.17 -9.74
CA GLY A 238 17.83 2.92 -10.11
C GLY A 238 16.41 2.83 -9.55
N SER A 239 16.24 3.22 -8.28
CA SER A 239 14.92 3.30 -7.64
C SER A 239 13.98 4.29 -8.34
N ARG A 240 14.49 5.45 -8.79
CA ARG A 240 13.68 6.47 -9.47
C ARG A 240 13.31 6.05 -10.89
N ILE A 241 14.24 5.44 -11.64
CA ILE A 241 13.95 4.85 -12.95
C ILE A 241 12.80 3.85 -12.81
N PHE A 242 12.94 2.87 -11.92
CA PHE A 242 11.87 1.87 -11.69
C PHE A 242 10.54 2.52 -11.27
N ALA A 243 10.59 3.51 -10.36
CA ALA A 243 9.38 4.16 -9.86
C ALA A 243 8.61 4.93 -10.94
N ARG A 244 9.30 5.48 -11.95
CA ARG A 244 8.69 6.21 -13.07
C ARG A 244 8.18 5.28 -14.18
N LEU A 245 8.85 4.16 -14.41
CA LEU A 245 8.49 3.22 -15.48
C LEU A 245 7.39 2.24 -15.07
N ARG A 246 7.23 1.93 -13.78
CA ARG A 246 6.18 1.00 -13.33
C ARG A 246 4.75 1.55 -13.54
N PRO A 247 3.74 0.67 -13.69
CA PRO A 247 2.33 1.06 -13.64
C PRO A 247 1.96 1.85 -12.38
N ALA A 248 1.14 2.89 -12.54
CA ALA A 248 0.72 3.75 -11.43
C ALA A 248 -0.10 2.98 -10.38
N LEU A 249 -1.04 2.14 -10.81
CA LEU A 249 -1.97 1.36 -9.98
C LEU A 249 -2.33 0.04 -10.69
N GLY A 250 -2.91 -0.91 -9.95
CA GLY A 250 -3.47 -2.16 -10.48
C GLY A 250 -2.60 -3.40 -10.23
N GLU A 251 -3.16 -4.57 -10.57
CA GLU A 251 -2.55 -5.90 -10.39
C GLU A 251 -1.23 -6.05 -11.17
N LEU A 252 -1.15 -5.44 -12.36
CA LEU A 252 0.04 -5.40 -13.19
C LEU A 252 1.24 -4.72 -12.51
N ARG A 253 1.03 -3.91 -11.48
CA ARG A 253 2.14 -3.28 -10.75
C ARG A 253 2.99 -4.31 -10.02
N SER A 254 2.39 -5.34 -9.41
CA SER A 254 3.13 -6.42 -8.76
C SER A 254 3.81 -7.36 -9.75
N GLU A 255 3.17 -7.61 -10.89
CA GLU A 255 3.75 -8.42 -11.96
C GLU A 255 4.94 -7.70 -12.60
N PHE A 256 4.77 -6.42 -12.96
CA PHE A 256 5.85 -5.56 -13.45
C PHE A 256 7.02 -5.50 -12.47
N ALA A 257 6.75 -5.33 -11.17
CA ALA A 257 7.80 -5.33 -10.16
C ALA A 257 8.54 -6.67 -10.14
N SER A 258 7.83 -7.80 -10.16
CA SER A 258 8.44 -9.13 -10.18
C SER A 258 9.29 -9.36 -11.43
N ALA A 259 8.77 -9.02 -12.60
CA ALA A 259 9.47 -9.15 -13.88
C ALA A 259 10.70 -8.23 -13.98
N ALA A 260 10.60 -6.98 -13.55
CA ALA A 260 11.73 -6.05 -13.50
C ALA A 260 12.83 -6.53 -12.55
N ILE A 261 12.49 -7.02 -11.37
CA ILE A 261 13.48 -7.60 -10.46
C ILE A 261 14.10 -8.87 -11.08
N ALA A 262 13.31 -9.74 -11.71
CA ALA A 262 13.83 -10.93 -12.40
C ALA A 262 14.71 -10.61 -13.62
N LEU A 263 14.51 -9.44 -14.25
CA LEU A 263 15.37 -8.93 -15.32
C LEU A 263 16.70 -8.42 -14.76
N PHE A 264 16.65 -7.51 -13.79
CA PHE A 264 17.81 -6.72 -13.37
C PHE A 264 18.62 -7.32 -12.21
N THR A 265 18.13 -8.36 -11.52
CA THR A 265 18.95 -9.08 -10.53
C THR A 265 20.09 -9.87 -11.20
N VAL A 266 19.89 -10.34 -12.43
CA VAL A 266 20.89 -11.11 -13.19
C VAL A 266 21.77 -10.16 -14.00
N THR A 267 23.06 -10.08 -13.65
CA THR A 267 24.00 -9.15 -14.28
C THR A 267 24.09 -9.32 -15.79
N GLY A 268 23.95 -8.21 -16.53
CA GLY A 268 24.06 -8.18 -17.99
C GLY A 268 22.89 -8.85 -18.72
N LYS A 269 21.83 -9.29 -18.02
CA LYS A 269 20.66 -9.89 -18.68
C LYS A 269 19.96 -8.88 -19.57
N TYR A 270 19.81 -7.64 -19.12
CA TYR A 270 19.25 -6.57 -19.95
C TYR A 270 20.08 -6.32 -21.21
N ARG A 271 21.41 -6.27 -21.09
CA ARG A 271 22.33 -6.18 -22.25
C ARG A 271 22.02 -7.26 -23.28
N LYS A 272 21.94 -8.52 -22.85
CA LYS A 272 21.63 -9.65 -23.76
C LYS A 272 20.30 -9.47 -24.47
N PHE A 273 19.26 -9.02 -23.76
CA PHE A 273 17.96 -8.73 -24.38
C PHE A 273 18.05 -7.69 -25.49
N ILE A 274 18.82 -6.61 -25.26
CA ILE A 274 19.00 -5.56 -26.27
C ILE A 274 19.83 -6.06 -27.45
N THR A 275 20.96 -6.73 -27.19
CA THR A 275 21.91 -7.12 -28.25
C THR A 275 21.47 -8.35 -29.03
N GLU A 276 21.00 -9.40 -28.35
CA GLU A 276 20.62 -10.68 -28.96
C GLU A 276 19.16 -10.65 -29.44
N GLY A 277 18.28 -9.95 -28.71
CA GLY A 277 16.88 -9.79 -29.09
C GLY A 277 16.63 -8.71 -30.15
N HIS A 278 17.68 -8.01 -30.59
CA HIS A 278 17.60 -6.88 -31.53
C HIS A 278 16.54 -5.83 -31.14
N ILE A 279 16.38 -5.58 -29.84
CA ILE A 279 15.42 -4.60 -29.34
C ILE A 279 15.99 -3.20 -29.58
N PRO A 280 15.32 -2.33 -30.36
CA PRO A 280 15.82 -0.98 -30.60
C PRO A 280 15.76 -0.15 -29.32
N LEU A 281 16.88 0.48 -28.98
CA LEU A 281 16.95 1.50 -27.94
C LEU A 281 16.41 2.82 -28.50
N ALA A 282 15.48 3.46 -27.79
CA ALA A 282 15.04 4.80 -28.15
C ALA A 282 16.20 5.79 -28.02
N ALA A 283 16.35 6.67 -29.01
CA ALA A 283 17.44 7.65 -29.05
C ALA A 283 17.33 8.73 -27.95
N GLU A 284 16.09 9.08 -27.59
CA GLU A 284 15.81 10.05 -26.53
C GLU A 284 15.24 9.35 -25.30
N LYS A 285 15.72 9.78 -24.13
CA LYS A 285 15.28 9.25 -22.85
C LYS A 285 13.97 9.88 -22.42
N MET A 286 12.91 9.07 -22.40
CA MET A 286 11.57 9.50 -22.00
C MET A 286 10.99 8.54 -20.98
N TYR A 287 10.89 8.99 -19.73
CA TYR A 287 10.28 8.22 -18.65
C TYR A 287 8.76 8.17 -18.81
N ARG A 288 8.26 7.11 -19.44
CA ARG A 288 6.83 6.84 -19.56
C ARG A 288 6.46 5.68 -18.64
N THR A 289 5.34 5.79 -17.95
CA THR A 289 4.79 4.66 -17.19
C THR A 289 4.36 3.57 -18.15
N PHE A 290 4.60 2.31 -17.79
CA PHE A 290 4.11 1.15 -18.54
C PHE A 290 2.60 1.23 -18.75
N ASP A 291 2.16 1.19 -20.01
CA ASP A 291 0.74 1.26 -20.36
C ASP A 291 0.07 -0.09 -20.13
N THR A 292 -0.80 -0.13 -19.13
CA THR A 292 -1.54 -1.34 -18.77
C THR A 292 -2.69 -1.66 -19.72
N ARG A 293 -3.08 -0.73 -20.60
CA ARG A 293 -4.26 -0.88 -21.47
C ARG A 293 -3.97 -1.70 -22.72
N THR A 294 -2.73 -1.66 -23.17
CA THR A 294 -2.28 -2.32 -24.40
C THR A 294 -1.71 -3.70 -24.14
N HIS A 295 -1.58 -4.11 -22.88
CA HIS A 295 -1.00 -5.38 -22.51
C HIS A 295 -2.11 -6.42 -22.33
N GLU A 296 -2.07 -7.45 -23.17
CA GLU A 296 -2.96 -8.62 -23.09
C GLU A 296 -2.16 -9.80 -22.55
N GLY A 297 -2.59 -10.38 -21.43
CA GLY A 297 -1.98 -11.58 -20.84
C GLY A 297 -1.10 -11.31 -19.62
N SER A 298 -0.25 -12.28 -19.28
CA SER A 298 0.66 -12.18 -18.13
C SER A 298 1.92 -11.42 -18.50
N LEU A 299 2.33 -10.47 -17.65
CA LEU A 299 3.47 -9.62 -17.92
C LEU A 299 4.79 -10.40 -17.78
N THR A 300 5.61 -10.35 -18.83
CA THR A 300 6.88 -11.10 -18.93
C THR A 300 8.10 -10.23 -18.68
N VAL A 301 9.27 -10.87 -18.53
CA VAL A 301 10.57 -10.18 -18.44
C VAL A 301 10.88 -9.41 -19.74
N ASP A 302 10.51 -9.98 -20.87
CA ASP A 302 10.71 -9.44 -22.21
C ASP A 302 9.91 -8.14 -22.39
N ASP A 303 8.66 -8.12 -21.92
CA ASP A 303 7.82 -6.91 -21.93
C ASP A 303 8.48 -5.75 -21.17
N VAL A 304 9.08 -6.04 -20.00
CA VAL A 304 9.80 -5.02 -19.22
C VAL A 304 11.07 -4.57 -19.94
N ALA A 305 11.82 -5.48 -20.55
CA ALA A 305 13.03 -5.13 -21.29
C ALA A 305 12.71 -4.22 -22.48
N ILE A 306 11.69 -4.57 -23.27
CA ILE A 306 11.17 -3.77 -24.39
C ILE A 306 10.73 -2.39 -23.89
N HIS A 307 9.98 -2.34 -22.78
CA HIS A 307 9.52 -1.07 -22.23
C HIS A 307 10.67 -0.17 -21.79
N TYR A 308 11.65 -0.69 -21.05
CA TYR A 308 12.84 0.06 -20.65
C TYR A 308 13.62 0.58 -21.87
N ALA A 309 13.76 -0.24 -22.91
CA ALA A 309 14.43 0.16 -24.15
C ALA A 309 13.67 1.28 -24.89
N SER A 310 12.34 1.17 -24.96
CA SER A 310 11.46 2.18 -25.57
C SER A 310 11.47 3.51 -24.81
N CYS A 311 11.85 3.50 -23.52
CA CYS A 311 12.03 4.69 -22.70
C CYS A 311 13.46 5.27 -22.78
N GLY A 312 14.34 4.67 -23.58
CA GLY A 312 15.72 5.12 -23.78
C GLY A 312 16.64 4.83 -22.59
N ILE A 313 16.34 3.80 -21.78
CA ILE A 313 17.27 3.37 -20.72
C ILE A 313 18.43 2.63 -21.37
N SER A 314 19.64 3.19 -21.28
CA SER A 314 20.81 2.58 -21.90
C SER A 314 21.25 1.33 -21.13
N VAL A 315 22.00 0.45 -21.81
CA VAL A 315 22.59 -0.73 -21.16
C VAL A 315 23.53 -0.33 -20.02
N GLU A 316 24.33 0.71 -20.22
CA GLU A 316 25.23 1.25 -19.20
C GLU A 316 24.44 1.70 -17.96
N GLU A 317 23.40 2.51 -18.14
CA GLU A 317 22.59 2.99 -17.02
C GLU A 317 21.87 1.86 -16.29
N ALA A 318 21.38 0.86 -17.03
CA ALA A 318 20.78 -0.32 -16.42
C ALA A 318 21.79 -1.06 -15.52
N GLU A 319 23.00 -1.30 -16.00
CA GLU A 319 24.04 -2.02 -15.28
C GLU A 319 24.62 -1.22 -14.09
N THR A 320 24.77 0.09 -14.22
CA THR A 320 25.34 0.94 -13.17
C THR A 320 24.32 1.28 -12.07
N CYS A 321 23.05 1.47 -12.43
CA CYS A 321 22.04 2.02 -11.51
C CYS A 321 20.92 1.01 -11.19
N VAL A 322 20.34 0.38 -12.21
CA VAL A 322 19.11 -0.42 -12.03
C VAL A 322 19.41 -1.82 -11.50
N GLU A 323 20.43 -2.49 -12.03
CA GLU A 323 20.82 -3.84 -11.58
C GLU A 323 21.28 -3.90 -10.12
N PRO A 324 22.19 -3.01 -9.65
CA PRO A 324 22.59 -2.99 -8.25
C PRO A 324 21.39 -2.74 -7.33
N TRP A 325 20.51 -1.80 -7.72
CA TRP A 325 19.28 -1.53 -6.99
C TRP A 325 18.35 -2.76 -6.92
N ALA A 326 18.16 -3.48 -8.02
CA ALA A 326 17.30 -4.67 -8.06
C ALA A 326 17.83 -5.79 -7.16
N ARG A 327 19.15 -6.01 -7.14
CA ARG A 327 19.80 -6.97 -6.23
C ARG A 327 19.58 -6.60 -4.76
N CYS A 328 19.79 -5.34 -4.40
CA CYS A 328 19.51 -4.84 -3.05
C CYS A 328 18.02 -4.98 -2.70
N TYR A 329 17.13 -4.68 -3.64
CA TYR A 329 15.68 -4.79 -3.47
C TYR A 329 15.25 -6.24 -3.18
N GLU A 330 15.83 -7.21 -3.88
CA GLU A 330 15.57 -8.63 -3.63
C GLU A 330 16.12 -9.10 -2.27
N GLN A 331 17.32 -8.65 -1.90
CA GLN A 331 17.90 -8.95 -0.58
C GLN A 331 17.00 -8.45 0.56
N ASP A 332 16.46 -7.24 0.44
CA ASP A 332 15.51 -6.68 1.40
C ASP A 332 14.20 -7.49 1.49
N ALA A 333 13.74 -8.07 0.37
CA ALA A 333 12.59 -8.99 0.36
C ALA A 333 12.83 -10.15 1.29
N ARG A 334 13.98 -10.80 1.10
CA ARG A 334 14.34 -12.04 1.78
C ARG A 334 14.50 -11.81 3.27
N ARG A 335 15.08 -10.66 3.66
CA ARG A 335 15.20 -10.23 5.06
C ARG A 335 13.84 -10.09 5.73
N ARG A 336 12.90 -9.37 5.11
CA ARG A 336 11.54 -9.16 5.66
C ARG A 336 10.71 -10.45 5.70
N GLY A 337 10.80 -11.29 4.67
CA GLY A 337 10.11 -12.58 4.63
C GLY A 337 10.60 -13.53 5.72
N SER A 338 11.91 -13.54 5.99
CA SER A 338 12.51 -14.38 7.04
C SER A 338 12.10 -13.94 8.45
N SER A 339 11.96 -12.64 8.69
CA SER A 339 11.48 -12.10 9.97
C SER A 339 10.04 -12.49 10.26
N SER A 340 9.17 -12.52 9.25
CA SER A 340 7.77 -12.93 9.41
C SER A 340 7.60 -14.42 9.79
N SER A 341 8.55 -15.27 9.43
CA SER A 341 8.51 -16.70 9.76
C SER A 341 9.12 -17.01 11.14
N LYS A 342 10.12 -16.24 11.60
CA LYS A 342 10.74 -16.44 12.92
C LYS A 342 9.86 -15.97 14.08
N SER A 343 9.04 -14.94 13.90
CA SER A 343 8.08 -14.51 14.93
C SER A 343 6.91 -15.48 15.14
N ARG A 344 6.77 -16.51 14.31
CA ARG A 344 5.72 -17.56 14.45
C ARG A 344 6.21 -18.87 15.05
N LEU A 345 7.52 -19.02 15.26
CA LEU A 345 8.13 -20.20 15.90
C LEU A 345 8.57 -19.92 17.35
N ALA A 346 8.24 -18.73 17.87
CA ALA A 346 8.46 -18.33 19.25
C ALA A 346 7.12 -17.97 19.91
N VAL A 347 6.20 -18.94 19.93
CA VAL A 347 5.06 -19.01 20.87
C VAL A 347 4.97 -20.45 21.36
#